data_AF-A0A061DDD4-F1
#
_entry.id   AF-A0A061DDD4-F1
#
_cell.length_a   1.000
_cell.length_b   1.000
_cell.length_c   1.000
_cell.angle_alpha   90.00
_cell.angle_beta   90.00
_cell.angle_gamma   90.00
#
_symmetry.space_group_name_H-M   'P 1'
#
loop_
_entity.id
_entity.type
_entity.pdbx_description
1 polymer ?
#
loop_
_entity_poly.entity_id
_entity_poly.type
_entity_poly.pdbx_seq_one_letter_code
_entity_poly.pdbx_strand_id
1 'polypeptide(L)'
;MSTEKKDSGENWLGLCTPFTCLTRKERPTEEYQEKLNAAMTVTKVTAESNDSLNRLATIFERLFRLDRQVIQLKAREAFVKSCLTDGEQFNIKIIAKGIHNIDDLTKQMVKEHDIDKESLVEILNGLKLPQKSKLTDTVKTITYHLINKLSYIQHDLDDSLREYDSFHNASIDEYEHMRKRFFDLTLQRKKKTNGIDFSVSKSDFMFIVNSKNSRMVDIIFSLLDNDENGVIDWGAFELNSGRILSDAKGFV
;
A
#
# COMPACT_ATOMS: atom_id res chain seq x y z
N MET A 1 -41.15 16.87 -23.87
CA MET A 1 -39.89 17.48 -23.42
C MET A 1 -39.24 16.52 -22.46
N SER A 2 -38.22 15.80 -22.94
CA SER A 2 -37.41 14.90 -22.14
C SER A 2 -36.51 15.71 -21.21
N THR A 3 -36.61 15.46 -19.90
CA THR A 3 -35.65 15.95 -18.92
C THR A 3 -34.29 15.34 -19.21
N GLU A 4 -33.33 16.15 -19.66
CA GLU A 4 -31.94 15.77 -19.73
C GLU A 4 -31.46 15.36 -18.34
N LYS A 5 -31.07 14.10 -18.18
CA LYS A 5 -30.21 13.70 -17.08
C LYS A 5 -28.91 14.48 -17.26
N LYS A 6 -28.64 15.44 -16.38
CA LYS A 6 -27.28 15.92 -16.17
C LYS A 6 -26.47 14.70 -15.73
N ASP A 7 -25.63 14.18 -16.61
CA ASP A 7 -24.49 13.38 -16.21
C ASP A 7 -23.63 14.27 -15.31
N SER A 8 -23.82 14.13 -14.01
CA SER A 8 -22.86 14.63 -13.04
C SER A 8 -21.59 13.79 -13.25
N GLY A 9 -20.68 14.30 -14.08
CA GLY A 9 -19.35 13.73 -14.22
C GLY A 9 -18.81 13.44 -12.82
N GLU A 10 -18.43 12.19 -12.58
CA GLU A 10 -17.89 11.80 -11.29
C GLU A 10 -16.59 12.58 -11.09
N ASN A 11 -16.59 13.52 -10.16
CA ASN A 11 -15.39 14.29 -9.85
C ASN A 11 -14.41 13.35 -9.14
N TRP A 12 -13.39 12.90 -9.86
CA TRP A 12 -12.29 12.13 -9.29
C TRP A 12 -11.19 13.11 -8.87
N LEU A 13 -10.78 13.04 -7.61
CA LEU A 13 -9.60 13.70 -7.08
C LEU A 13 -8.39 12.80 -7.34
N GLY A 14 -7.44 13.29 -8.13
CA GLY A 14 -6.18 12.61 -8.43
C GLY A 14 -4.99 13.31 -7.78
N LEU A 15 -4.17 12.55 -7.06
CA LEU A 15 -2.84 12.93 -6.62
C LEU A 15 -1.82 11.97 -7.24
N CYS A 16 -1.15 12.38 -8.29
CA CYS A 16 -0.05 11.60 -8.87
C CYS A 16 1.30 12.05 -8.31
N THR A 17 2.03 11.08 -7.78
CA THR A 17 3.47 11.13 -7.50
C THR A 17 4.20 10.28 -8.54
N PRO A 18 5.54 10.38 -8.70
CA PRO A 18 6.30 9.56 -9.64
C PRO A 18 6.26 8.06 -9.29
N PHE A 19 5.85 7.70 -8.08
CA PHE A 19 5.77 6.32 -7.60
C PHE A 19 4.33 5.79 -7.50
N THR A 20 3.33 6.66 -7.42
CA THR A 20 1.92 6.24 -7.25
C THR A 20 0.97 7.34 -7.69
N CYS A 21 -0.04 6.98 -8.49
CA CYS A 21 -1.23 7.80 -8.70
C CYS A 21 -2.31 7.39 -7.70
N LEU A 22 -2.69 8.33 -6.86
CA LEU A 22 -3.74 8.18 -5.89
C LEU A 22 -5.03 8.79 -6.45
N THR A 23 -6.08 8.01 -6.62
CA THR A 23 -7.37 8.52 -7.13
C THR A 23 -8.48 8.18 -6.17
N ARG A 24 -9.30 9.18 -5.81
CA ARG A 24 -10.52 8.96 -5.03
C ARG A 24 -11.69 9.71 -5.63
N LYS A 25 -12.89 9.16 -5.47
CA LYS A 25 -14.11 9.90 -5.77
C LYS A 25 -14.25 11.06 -4.78
N GLU A 26 -14.52 12.26 -5.27
CA GLU A 26 -14.75 13.45 -4.45
C GLU A 26 -15.86 13.15 -3.45
N ARG A 27 -15.56 13.33 -2.16
CA ARG A 27 -16.51 13.05 -1.08
C ARG A 27 -17.42 14.27 -0.88
N PRO A 28 -18.74 14.10 -0.73
CA PRO A 28 -19.65 15.19 -0.37
C PRO A 28 -19.23 15.81 0.97
N THR A 29 -19.04 17.13 0.98
CA THR A 29 -18.28 17.88 1.99
C THR A 29 -18.93 17.99 3.37
N GLU A 30 -20.25 17.80 3.53
CA GLU A 30 -20.94 18.16 4.79
C GLU A 30 -21.27 16.97 5.71
N GLU A 31 -21.73 15.82 5.19
CA GLU A 31 -22.05 14.64 6.04
C GLU A 31 -20.82 13.82 6.46
N TYR A 32 -19.68 13.98 5.77
CA TYR A 32 -18.52 13.10 5.98
C TYR A 32 -17.57 13.58 7.09
N GLN A 33 -17.61 14.85 7.46
CA GLN A 33 -16.76 15.38 8.53
C GLN A 33 -17.18 14.78 9.90
N GLU A 34 -18.47 14.48 10.09
CA GLU A 34 -18.98 13.73 11.23
C GLU A 34 -18.65 12.22 11.14
N LYS A 35 -18.69 11.63 9.93
CA LYS A 35 -18.33 10.21 9.73
C LYS A 35 -16.83 9.94 9.83
N LEU A 36 -15.94 10.88 9.50
CA LEU A 36 -14.50 10.79 9.72
C LEU A 36 -14.15 10.60 11.21
N ASN A 37 -14.87 11.31 12.09
CA ASN A 37 -14.71 11.15 13.53
C ASN A 37 -15.25 9.79 14.04
N ALA A 38 -16.24 9.20 13.35
CA ALA A 38 -16.86 7.93 13.74
C ALA A 38 -16.18 6.68 13.13
N ALA A 39 -15.65 6.77 11.90
CA ALA A 39 -15.08 5.65 11.14
C ALA A 39 -13.57 5.42 11.38
N MET A 40 -12.86 6.34 12.05
CA MET A 40 -11.50 6.12 12.56
C MET A 40 -11.43 5.15 13.77
N THR A 41 -12.37 4.22 13.88
CA THR A 41 -12.47 3.28 15.00
C THR A 41 -11.69 1.97 14.79
N VAL A 42 -11.22 1.64 13.59
CA VAL A 42 -10.50 0.37 13.33
C VAL A 42 -8.98 0.51 13.26
N THR A 43 -8.45 1.72 13.09
CA THR A 43 -7.07 2.03 13.47
C THR A 43 -7.07 3.35 14.21
N LYS A 44 -7.15 3.27 15.55
CA LYS A 44 -6.56 4.30 16.42
C LYS A 44 -5.05 4.33 16.14
N VAL A 45 -4.65 4.89 15.00
CA VAL A 45 -3.43 5.71 14.98
C VAL A 45 -3.81 6.85 15.89
N THR A 46 -3.40 6.74 17.15
CA THR A 46 -3.68 7.68 18.23
C THR A 46 -3.69 9.10 17.68
N ALA A 47 -4.83 9.78 17.83
CA ALA A 47 -5.00 11.21 17.54
C ALA A 47 -4.08 12.12 18.39
N GLU A 48 -3.04 11.56 19.01
CA GLU A 48 -2.11 12.21 19.94
C GLU A 48 -0.90 12.85 19.24
N SER A 49 -0.71 12.67 17.94
CA SER A 49 0.19 13.54 17.19
C SER A 49 -0.56 14.23 16.06
N ASN A 50 -0.67 15.56 16.14
CA ASN A 50 -1.04 16.41 15.01
C ASN A 50 0.09 16.50 13.97
N ASP A 51 1.08 15.61 14.04
CA ASP A 51 2.31 15.67 13.27
C ASP A 51 2.14 14.92 11.94
N SER A 52 2.01 15.68 10.85
CA SER A 52 1.78 15.14 9.51
C SER A 52 2.93 14.26 9.03
N LEU A 53 4.17 14.57 9.42
CA LEU A 53 5.34 13.79 9.01
C LEU A 53 5.33 12.40 9.64
N ASN A 54 5.06 12.31 10.95
CA ASN A 54 4.97 11.02 11.63
C ASN A 54 3.81 10.16 11.12
N ARG A 55 2.66 10.79 10.82
CA ARG A 55 1.50 10.09 10.23
C ARG A 55 1.83 9.54 8.85
N LEU A 56 2.33 10.38 7.93
CA LEU A 56 2.75 9.92 6.60
C LEU A 56 3.82 8.83 6.69
N ALA A 57 4.81 8.99 7.55
CA ALA A 57 5.87 8.00 7.70
C ALA A 57 5.34 6.64 8.19
N THR A 58 4.27 6.63 8.99
CA THR A 58 3.59 5.40 9.41
C THR A 58 2.75 4.81 8.27
N ILE A 59 2.04 5.66 7.52
CA ILE A 59 1.23 5.23 6.37
C ILE A 59 2.12 4.57 5.31
N PHE A 60 3.23 5.21 4.92
CA PHE A 60 4.12 4.66 3.90
C PHE A 60 4.81 3.37 4.36
N GLU A 61 5.23 3.28 5.62
CA GLU A 61 5.79 2.03 6.17
C GLU A 61 4.79 0.87 6.05
N ARG A 62 3.51 1.13 6.31
CA ARG A 62 2.43 0.14 6.17
C ARG A 62 2.15 -0.20 4.71
N LEU A 63 2.10 0.80 3.81
CA LEU A 63 1.94 0.58 2.38
C LEU A 63 3.06 -0.30 1.82
N PHE A 64 4.33 0.01 2.11
CA PHE A 64 5.46 -0.80 1.65
C PHE A 64 5.44 -2.24 2.20
N ARG A 65 4.95 -2.43 3.43
CA ARG A 65 4.76 -3.78 3.99
C ARG A 65 3.66 -4.53 3.26
N LEU A 66 2.53 -3.87 3.01
CA LEU A 66 1.39 -4.44 2.30
C LEU A 66 1.73 -4.76 0.84
N ASP A 67 2.53 -3.93 0.15
CA ASP A 67 2.99 -4.23 -1.21
C ASP A 67 3.72 -5.58 -1.28
N ARG A 68 4.65 -5.81 -0.36
CA ARG A 68 5.38 -7.08 -0.27
C ARG A 68 4.42 -8.25 0.01
N GLN A 69 3.48 -8.05 0.93
CA GLN A 69 2.49 -9.07 1.29
C GLN A 69 1.56 -9.41 0.13
N VAL A 70 1.05 -8.40 -0.59
CA VAL A 70 0.18 -8.56 -1.77
C VAL A 70 0.91 -9.28 -2.89
N ILE A 71 2.19 -8.95 -3.15
CA ILE A 71 3.00 -9.66 -4.15
C ILE A 71 3.13 -11.14 -3.78
N GLN A 72 3.47 -11.45 -2.52
CA GLN A 72 3.58 -12.83 -2.04
C GLN A 72 2.24 -13.59 -2.15
N LEU A 73 1.13 -12.97 -1.73
CA LEU A 73 -0.20 -13.57 -1.83
C LEU A 73 -0.62 -13.84 -3.28
N LYS A 74 -0.33 -12.92 -4.21
CA LYS A 74 -0.59 -13.11 -5.65
C LYS A 74 0.25 -14.25 -6.24
N ALA A 75 1.53 -14.34 -5.88
CA ALA A 75 2.39 -15.44 -6.34
C ALA A 75 1.87 -16.80 -5.84
N ARG A 76 1.47 -16.87 -4.55
CA ARG A 76 0.85 -18.07 -3.96
C ARG A 76 -0.46 -18.43 -4.65
N GLU A 77 -1.33 -17.45 -4.90
CA GLU A 77 -2.60 -17.66 -5.60
C GLU A 77 -2.38 -18.22 -7.00
N ALA A 78 -1.45 -17.63 -7.76
CA ALA A 78 -1.10 -18.06 -9.11
C ALA A 78 -0.58 -19.51 -9.13
N PHE A 79 0.33 -19.85 -8.21
CA PHE A 79 0.85 -21.20 -8.06
C PHE A 79 -0.27 -22.21 -7.75
N VAL A 80 -1.13 -21.93 -6.77
CA VAL A 80 -2.21 -22.85 -6.40
C VAL A 80 -3.22 -23.01 -7.54
N LYS A 81 -3.57 -21.92 -8.24
CA LYS A 81 -4.42 -21.99 -9.44
C LYS A 81 -3.80 -22.84 -10.54
N SER A 82 -2.50 -22.69 -10.80
CA SER A 82 -1.78 -23.51 -11.79
C SER A 82 -1.92 -25.01 -11.47
N CYS A 83 -1.70 -25.40 -10.20
CA CYS A 83 -1.85 -26.78 -9.75
C CYS A 83 -3.27 -27.34 -9.94
N LEU A 84 -4.29 -26.49 -9.80
CA LEU A 84 -5.70 -26.88 -9.88
C LEU A 84 -6.28 -26.84 -11.30
N THR A 85 -5.54 -26.34 -12.29
CA THR A 85 -6.02 -26.25 -13.68
C THR A 85 -5.87 -27.61 -14.38
N ASP A 86 -6.88 -28.06 -15.12
CA ASP A 86 -6.96 -29.41 -15.70
C ASP A 86 -5.77 -29.80 -16.60
N GLY A 87 -5.16 -28.82 -17.27
CA GLY A 87 -3.94 -29.02 -18.08
C GLY A 87 -2.67 -29.31 -17.27
N GLU A 88 -2.67 -29.02 -15.96
CA GLU A 88 -1.51 -29.04 -15.07
C GLU A 88 -1.68 -29.92 -13.83
N GLN A 89 -2.53 -30.96 -13.91
CA GLN A 89 -2.51 -32.07 -12.94
C GLN A 89 -1.13 -32.74 -12.81
N PHE A 90 -0.20 -32.42 -13.72
CA PHE A 90 1.23 -32.70 -13.61
C PHE A 90 1.84 -32.17 -12.31
N ASN A 91 1.54 -30.94 -11.89
CA ASN A 91 2.09 -30.34 -10.66
C ASN A 91 1.58 -31.09 -9.42
N ILE A 92 0.30 -31.46 -9.38
CA ILE A 92 -0.25 -32.30 -8.31
C ILE A 92 0.40 -33.69 -8.29
N LYS A 93 0.70 -34.26 -9.45
CA LYS A 93 1.43 -35.55 -9.55
C LYS A 93 2.89 -35.42 -9.11
N ILE A 94 3.56 -34.30 -9.37
CA ILE A 94 4.90 -34.01 -8.84
C ILE A 94 4.84 -33.91 -7.32
N ILE A 95 3.91 -33.13 -6.77
CA ILE A 95 3.72 -33.00 -5.31
C ILE A 95 3.45 -34.38 -4.70
N ALA A 96 2.52 -35.15 -5.26
CA ALA A 96 2.19 -36.49 -4.80
C ALA A 96 3.40 -37.45 -4.76
N LYS A 97 4.33 -37.32 -5.72
CA LYS A 97 5.55 -38.15 -5.79
C LYS A 97 6.68 -37.62 -4.90
N GLY A 98 6.83 -36.30 -4.81
CA GLY A 98 7.95 -35.61 -4.17
C GLY A 98 7.77 -35.29 -2.70
N ILE A 99 6.54 -35.34 -2.17
CA ILE A 99 6.24 -35.00 -0.76
C ILE A 99 6.94 -35.87 0.29
N HIS A 100 7.42 -37.06 -0.09
CA HIS A 100 8.26 -37.89 0.78
C HIS A 100 9.71 -37.37 0.91
N ASN A 101 10.10 -36.43 0.05
CA ASN A 101 11.36 -35.69 0.06
C ASN A 101 11.09 -34.20 -0.23
N ILE A 102 10.64 -33.50 0.81
CA ILE A 102 10.16 -32.12 0.73
C ILE A 102 11.26 -31.18 0.19
N ASP A 103 12.51 -31.36 0.57
CA ASP A 103 13.60 -30.46 0.13
C ASP A 103 13.83 -30.52 -1.39
N ASP A 104 13.80 -31.71 -1.99
CA ASP A 104 13.98 -31.86 -3.44
C ASP A 104 12.73 -31.42 -4.21
N LEU A 105 11.52 -31.69 -3.67
CA LEU A 105 10.27 -31.14 -4.20
C LEU A 105 10.30 -29.61 -4.20
N THR A 106 10.73 -28.99 -3.10
CA THR A 106 10.83 -27.55 -2.97
C THR A 106 11.81 -26.97 -3.99
N LYS A 107 13.00 -27.54 -4.13
CA LYS A 107 13.97 -27.09 -5.15
C LYS A 107 13.42 -27.18 -6.56
N GLN A 108 12.70 -28.26 -6.89
CA GLN A 108 12.10 -28.44 -8.21
C GLN A 108 11.02 -27.38 -8.46
N MET A 109 10.09 -27.21 -7.53
CA MET A 109 8.97 -26.30 -7.72
C MET A 109 9.39 -24.82 -7.70
N VAL A 110 10.34 -24.42 -6.86
CA VAL A 110 10.91 -23.05 -6.85
C VAL A 110 11.66 -22.73 -8.14
N LYS A 111 12.24 -23.74 -8.81
CA LYS A 111 12.95 -23.54 -10.09
C LYS A 111 11.98 -23.46 -11.27
N GLU A 112 10.95 -24.31 -11.25
CA GLU A 112 9.99 -24.44 -12.36
C GLU A 112 8.86 -23.41 -12.27
N HIS A 113 8.61 -22.84 -11.09
CA HIS A 113 7.54 -21.88 -10.81
C HIS A 113 8.10 -20.64 -10.13
N ASP A 114 7.51 -19.48 -10.40
CA ASP A 114 7.86 -18.20 -9.75
C ASP A 114 7.25 -18.13 -8.34
N ILE A 115 7.67 -19.06 -7.47
CA ILE A 115 7.26 -19.15 -6.07
C ILE A 115 8.49 -19.33 -5.19
N ASP A 116 8.55 -18.59 -4.09
CA ASP A 116 9.61 -18.74 -3.11
C ASP A 116 9.43 -19.98 -2.22
N LYS A 117 10.53 -20.40 -1.58
CA LYS A 117 10.57 -21.60 -0.75
C LYS A 117 9.59 -21.50 0.42
N GLU A 118 9.56 -20.36 1.10
CA GLU A 118 8.74 -20.13 2.28
C GLU A 118 7.24 -20.23 1.94
N SER A 119 6.83 -19.60 0.84
CA SER A 119 5.46 -19.67 0.30
C SER A 119 5.03 -21.09 -0.04
N LEU A 120 5.91 -21.87 -0.70
CA LEU A 120 5.59 -23.26 -1.02
C LEU A 120 5.43 -24.12 0.25
N VAL A 121 6.32 -23.94 1.22
CA VAL A 121 6.22 -24.63 2.52
C VAL A 121 4.91 -24.28 3.21
N GLU A 122 4.50 -23.02 3.20
CA GLU A 122 3.25 -22.56 3.81
C GLU A 122 2.01 -23.16 3.13
N ILE A 123 2.03 -23.26 1.79
CA ILE A 123 0.97 -23.90 1.00
C ILE A 123 0.86 -25.37 1.37
N LEU A 124 1.98 -26.09 1.43
CA LEU A 124 2.01 -27.52 1.73
C LEU A 124 1.83 -27.83 3.23
N ASN A 125 2.00 -26.85 4.11
CA ASN A 125 1.87 -27.04 5.55
C ASN A 125 0.48 -27.56 5.93
N GLY A 126 0.46 -28.60 6.75
CA GLY A 126 -0.76 -29.30 7.19
C GLY A 126 -1.27 -30.38 6.24
N LEU A 127 -0.65 -30.55 5.06
CA LEU A 127 -1.01 -31.60 4.13
C LEU A 127 -0.68 -32.98 4.72
N LYS A 128 -1.71 -33.77 5.01
CA LYS A 128 -1.59 -35.14 5.52
C LYS A 128 -1.94 -36.12 4.42
N LEU A 129 -0.95 -36.90 3.99
CA LEU A 129 -1.17 -37.95 3.00
C LEU A 129 -1.43 -39.30 3.66
N PRO A 130 -2.32 -40.14 3.10
CA PRO A 130 -2.53 -41.48 3.63
C PRO A 130 -1.30 -42.35 3.34
N GLN A 131 -0.74 -43.00 4.38
CA GLN A 131 0.49 -43.80 4.30
C GLN A 131 0.44 -44.97 3.28
N LYS A 132 -0.76 -45.44 2.90
CA LYS A 132 -0.99 -46.51 1.91
C LYS A 132 -2.27 -46.22 1.13
N SER A 133 -2.22 -45.28 0.20
CA SER A 133 -3.36 -45.00 -0.70
C SER A 133 -2.97 -45.10 -2.17
N LYS A 134 -3.97 -45.34 -3.04
CA LYS A 134 -3.76 -45.27 -4.48
C LYS A 134 -3.40 -43.83 -4.85
N LEU A 135 -2.60 -43.65 -5.90
CA LEU A 135 -2.21 -42.34 -6.42
C LEU A 135 -3.43 -41.42 -6.63
N THR A 136 -4.56 -41.98 -7.06
CA THR A 136 -5.83 -41.26 -7.23
C THR A 136 -6.37 -40.63 -5.95
N ASP A 137 -6.22 -41.30 -4.80
CA ASP A 137 -6.70 -40.80 -3.51
C ASP A 137 -5.75 -39.73 -2.97
N THR A 138 -4.44 -39.92 -3.16
CA THR A 138 -3.41 -38.90 -2.85
C THR A 138 -3.65 -37.62 -3.67
N VAL A 139 -3.92 -37.76 -4.96
CA VAL A 139 -4.26 -36.62 -5.85
C VAL A 139 -5.49 -35.89 -5.31
N LYS A 140 -6.59 -36.60 -4.98
CA LYS A 140 -7.79 -35.98 -4.40
C LYS A 140 -7.50 -35.22 -3.11
N THR A 141 -6.73 -35.80 -2.20
CA THR A 141 -6.35 -35.15 -0.93
C THR A 141 -5.56 -33.87 -1.17
N ILE A 142 -4.58 -33.90 -2.09
CA ILE A 142 -3.80 -32.72 -2.46
C ILE A 142 -4.69 -31.67 -3.10
N THR A 143 -5.57 -32.05 -4.04
CA THR A 143 -6.52 -31.13 -4.68
C THR A 143 -7.39 -30.45 -3.64
N TYR A 144 -7.98 -31.19 -2.70
CA TYR A 144 -8.83 -30.62 -1.65
C TYR A 144 -8.06 -29.66 -0.73
N HIS A 145 -6.83 -30.04 -0.34
CA HIS A 145 -5.95 -29.18 0.44
C HIS A 145 -5.64 -27.86 -0.28
N LEU A 146 -5.29 -27.94 -1.57
CA LEU A 146 -5.00 -26.78 -2.40
C LEU A 146 -6.22 -25.89 -2.61
N ILE A 147 -7.42 -26.45 -2.78
CA ILE A 147 -8.67 -25.66 -2.84
C ILE A 147 -8.88 -24.86 -1.56
N ASN A 148 -8.73 -25.49 -0.39
CA ASN A 148 -8.88 -24.80 0.89
C ASN A 148 -7.81 -23.70 1.06
N LYS A 149 -6.56 -24.00 0.71
CA LYS A 149 -5.46 -23.02 0.73
C LYS A 149 -5.74 -21.85 -0.20
N LEU A 150 -6.27 -22.09 -1.41
CA LEU A 150 -6.66 -21.04 -2.34
C LEU A 150 -7.69 -20.10 -1.70
N SER A 151 -8.72 -20.65 -1.07
CA SER A 151 -9.75 -19.84 -0.40
C SER A 151 -9.17 -18.97 0.72
N TYR A 152 -8.26 -19.49 1.54
CA TYR A 152 -7.59 -18.69 2.57
C TYR A 152 -6.71 -17.59 1.96
N ILE A 153 -5.90 -17.91 0.95
CA ILE A 153 -5.05 -16.93 0.26
C ILE A 153 -5.89 -15.80 -0.34
N GLN A 154 -7.03 -16.14 -0.96
CA GLN A 154 -7.93 -15.15 -1.55
C GLN A 154 -8.57 -14.24 -0.50
N HIS A 155 -8.99 -14.81 0.64
CA HIS A 155 -9.49 -14.02 1.76
C HIS A 155 -8.42 -13.05 2.30
N ASP A 156 -7.20 -13.56 2.55
CA ASP A 156 -6.10 -12.73 3.04
C ASP A 156 -5.68 -11.65 2.02
N LEU A 157 -5.78 -11.95 0.72
CA LEU A 157 -5.53 -11.01 -0.36
C LEU A 157 -6.59 -9.89 -0.38
N ASP A 158 -7.87 -10.26 -0.27
CA ASP A 158 -8.97 -9.28 -0.22
C ASP A 158 -8.83 -8.35 1.00
N ASP A 159 -8.51 -8.89 2.17
CA ASP A 159 -8.26 -8.10 3.37
C ASP A 159 -7.04 -7.18 3.20
N SER A 160 -5.93 -7.70 2.65
CA SER A 160 -4.73 -6.91 2.37
C SER A 160 -4.99 -5.78 1.38
N LEU A 161 -5.81 -6.01 0.34
CA LEU A 161 -6.19 -4.99 -0.63
C LEU A 161 -7.10 -3.92 -0.01
N ARG A 162 -8.04 -4.31 0.86
CA ARG A 162 -8.87 -3.34 1.60
C ARG A 162 -8.03 -2.48 2.55
N GLU A 163 -7.08 -3.08 3.25
CA GLU A 163 -6.13 -2.33 4.09
C GLU A 163 -5.27 -1.38 3.25
N TYR A 164 -4.81 -1.85 2.08
CA TYR A 164 -4.04 -1.03 1.14
C TYR A 164 -4.82 0.21 0.71
N ASP A 165 -6.08 0.04 0.29
CA ASP A 165 -6.96 1.15 -0.08
C ASP A 165 -7.21 2.11 1.09
N SER A 166 -7.32 1.59 2.32
CA SER A 166 -7.46 2.40 3.52
C SER A 166 -6.24 3.29 3.78
N PHE A 167 -5.02 2.72 3.74
CA PHE A 167 -3.79 3.49 3.90
C PHE A 167 -3.57 4.48 2.77
N HIS A 168 -3.94 4.10 1.55
CA HIS A 168 -3.90 4.98 0.39
C HIS A 168 -4.81 6.20 0.58
N ASN A 169 -6.06 5.98 1.02
CA ASN A 169 -6.98 7.07 1.35
C ASN A 169 -6.46 7.96 2.48
N ALA A 170 -5.88 7.36 3.53
CA ALA A 170 -5.27 8.11 4.62
C ALA A 170 -4.10 8.99 4.14
N SER A 171 -3.31 8.52 3.16
CA SER A 171 -2.25 9.33 2.55
C SER A 171 -2.82 10.56 1.84
N ILE A 172 -3.91 10.39 1.06
CA ILE A 172 -4.58 11.50 0.37
C ILE A 172 -5.12 12.51 1.38
N ASP A 173 -5.80 12.02 2.42
CA ASP A 173 -6.35 12.89 3.47
C ASP A 173 -5.22 13.73 4.08
N GLU A 174 -4.09 13.14 4.45
CA GLU A 174 -2.96 13.88 5.05
C GLU A 174 -2.36 14.92 4.09
N TYR A 175 -2.22 14.58 2.80
CA TYR A 175 -1.77 15.54 1.79
C TYR A 175 -2.73 16.72 1.62
N GLU A 176 -4.04 16.48 1.62
CA GLU A 176 -5.02 17.56 1.52
C GLU A 176 -4.95 18.50 2.73
N HIS A 177 -4.78 17.97 3.95
CA HIS A 177 -4.61 18.80 5.14
C HIS A 177 -3.36 19.68 5.06
N MET A 178 -2.25 19.17 4.51
CA MET A 178 -1.03 19.95 4.29
C MET A 178 -1.19 20.95 3.14
N ARG A 179 -1.76 20.53 1.99
CA ARG A 179 -2.07 21.39 0.84
C ARG A 179 -2.94 22.57 1.22
N LYS A 180 -3.97 22.35 2.03
CA LYS A 180 -4.83 23.43 2.53
C LYS A 180 -3.98 24.49 3.26
N ARG A 181 -3.10 24.08 4.17
CA ARG A 181 -2.20 24.99 4.88
C ARG A 181 -1.20 25.69 3.95
N PHE A 182 -0.69 24.97 2.96
CA PHE A 182 0.17 25.56 1.93
C PHE A 182 -0.56 26.63 1.11
N PHE A 183 -1.80 26.37 0.68
CA PHE A 183 -2.61 27.35 -0.04
C PHE A 183 -3.02 28.52 0.85
N ASP A 184 -3.42 28.27 2.09
CA ASP A 184 -3.75 29.33 3.06
C ASP A 184 -2.54 30.27 3.27
N LEU A 185 -1.34 29.72 3.41
CA LEU A 185 -0.11 30.51 3.50
C LEU A 185 0.20 31.28 2.20
N THR A 186 0.17 30.61 1.05
CA THR A 186 0.59 31.22 -0.23
C THR A 186 -0.39 32.29 -0.72
N LEU A 187 -1.69 32.12 -0.45
CA LEU A 187 -2.73 33.11 -0.79
C LEU A 187 -2.69 34.36 0.10
N GLN A 188 -2.20 34.24 1.33
CA GLN A 188 -2.04 35.38 2.24
C GLN A 188 -0.83 36.26 1.89
N ARG A 189 0.11 35.76 1.08
CA ARG A 189 1.31 36.51 0.69
C ARG A 189 0.99 37.60 -0.32
N LYS A 190 1.71 38.72 -0.22
CA LYS A 190 1.67 39.77 -1.24
C LYS A 190 2.17 39.21 -2.56
N LYS A 191 1.37 39.36 -3.61
CA LYS A 191 1.75 39.00 -4.99
C LYS A 191 3.00 39.78 -5.38
N LYS A 192 4.02 39.08 -5.88
CA LYS A 192 5.16 39.70 -6.55
C LYS A 192 4.73 40.11 -7.97
N THR A 193 5.56 40.89 -8.67
CA THR A 193 5.36 41.26 -10.09
C THR A 193 5.14 40.04 -11.00
N ASN A 194 5.67 38.87 -10.62
CA ASN A 194 5.56 37.61 -11.37
C ASN A 194 4.46 36.66 -10.85
N GLY A 195 3.59 37.12 -9.93
CA GLY A 195 2.50 36.31 -9.37
C GLY A 195 2.67 35.88 -7.92
N ILE A 196 2.01 34.78 -7.54
CA ILE A 196 2.08 34.19 -6.19
C ILE A 196 3.41 33.44 -6.04
N ASP A 197 4.10 33.66 -4.92
CA ASP A 197 5.35 32.98 -4.60
C ASP A 197 5.07 31.66 -3.87
N PHE A 198 5.33 30.55 -4.57
CA PHE A 198 5.16 29.19 -4.07
C PHE A 198 6.40 28.63 -3.36
N SER A 199 7.48 29.40 -3.21
CA SER A 199 8.64 28.97 -2.45
C SER A 199 8.29 28.75 -0.97
N VAL A 200 8.77 27.66 -0.41
CA VAL A 200 8.49 27.28 0.98
C VAL A 200 9.78 27.42 1.79
N SER A 201 9.83 28.39 2.69
CA SER A 201 10.92 28.50 3.66
C SER A 201 10.80 27.39 4.73
N LYS A 202 11.85 27.19 5.52
CA LYS A 202 11.83 26.20 6.61
C LYS A 202 10.72 26.45 7.64
N SER A 203 10.44 27.72 7.96
CA SER A 203 9.32 28.08 8.84
C SER A 203 7.96 27.78 8.21
N ASP A 204 7.81 28.00 6.90
CA ASP A 204 6.58 27.64 6.20
C ASP A 204 6.39 26.13 6.17
N PHE A 205 7.46 25.38 5.87
CA PHE A 205 7.41 23.93 5.86
C PHE A 205 6.99 23.37 7.22
N MET A 206 7.58 23.89 8.31
CA MET A 206 7.23 23.49 9.68
C MET A 206 5.75 23.75 10.00
N PHE A 207 5.19 24.87 9.53
CA PHE A 207 3.76 25.17 9.64
C PHE A 207 2.90 24.21 8.79
N ILE A 208 3.28 23.99 7.53
CA ILE A 208 2.54 23.15 6.57
C ILE A 208 2.49 21.69 7.03
N VAL A 209 3.52 21.18 7.71
CA VAL A 209 3.57 19.79 8.17
C VAL A 209 3.16 19.63 9.64
N ASN A 210 2.94 20.72 10.38
CA ASN A 210 2.59 20.75 11.81
C ASN A 210 3.49 19.87 12.70
N SER A 211 4.73 19.61 12.30
CA SER A 211 5.54 18.63 13.01
C SER A 211 6.16 19.25 14.25
N LYS A 212 6.09 18.53 15.37
CA LYS A 212 6.83 18.89 16.59
C LYS A 212 8.26 18.33 16.57
N ASN A 213 8.57 17.47 15.61
CA ASN A 213 9.89 16.89 15.45
C ASN A 213 10.78 17.81 14.59
N SER A 214 11.37 18.82 15.23
CA SER A 214 12.28 19.77 14.56
C SER A 214 13.44 19.07 13.86
N ARG A 215 13.99 17.99 14.43
CA ARG A 215 15.07 17.23 13.80
C ARG A 215 14.64 16.59 12.47
N MET A 216 13.46 15.95 12.45
CA MET A 216 12.92 15.37 11.22
C MET A 216 12.62 16.45 10.17
N VAL A 217 12.07 17.59 10.60
CA VAL A 217 11.87 18.76 9.74
C VAL A 217 13.19 19.23 9.15
N ASP A 218 14.24 19.35 9.96
CA ASP A 218 15.56 19.82 9.54
C ASP A 218 16.18 18.89 8.49
N ILE A 219 16.10 17.57 8.71
CA ILE A 219 16.62 16.56 7.78
C ILE A 219 15.85 16.63 6.45
N ILE A 220 14.51 16.60 6.50
CA ILE A 220 13.67 16.63 5.30
C ILE A 220 13.89 17.91 4.50
N PHE A 221 13.95 19.05 5.17
CA PHE A 221 14.19 20.33 4.53
C PHE A 221 15.55 20.35 3.84
N SER A 222 16.59 19.85 4.50
CA SER A 222 17.95 19.75 3.92
C SER A 222 18.02 18.77 2.74
N LEU A 223 17.24 17.69 2.76
CA LEU A 223 17.14 16.74 1.63
C LEU A 223 16.43 17.33 0.41
N LEU A 224 15.67 18.41 0.58
CA LEU A 224 14.90 19.08 -0.47
C LEU A 224 15.56 20.36 -0.97
N ASP A 225 16.27 21.08 -0.10
CA ASP A 225 17.01 22.32 -0.41
C ASP A 225 18.38 22.01 -1.02
N ASN A 226 18.38 21.31 -2.17
CA ASN A 226 19.61 20.86 -2.84
C ASN A 226 20.52 22.02 -3.30
N ASP A 227 19.93 23.20 -3.54
CA ASP A 227 20.66 24.39 -4.00
C ASP A 227 21.09 25.31 -2.85
N GLU A 228 20.86 24.92 -1.59
CA GLU A 228 21.18 25.68 -0.37
C GLU A 228 20.63 27.12 -0.37
N ASN A 229 19.48 27.32 -1.02
CA ASN A 229 18.85 28.64 -1.17
C ASN A 229 17.93 28.99 0.00
N GLY A 230 17.78 28.09 0.98
CA GLY A 230 16.94 28.29 2.17
C GLY A 230 15.44 28.17 1.89
N VAL A 231 15.06 27.68 0.71
CA VAL A 231 13.68 27.49 0.26
C VAL A 231 13.55 26.20 -0.54
N ILE A 232 12.39 25.56 -0.45
CA ILE A 232 12.09 24.32 -1.17
C ILE A 232 10.85 24.48 -2.04
N ASP A 233 10.75 23.65 -3.07
CA ASP A 233 9.50 23.43 -3.81
C ASP A 233 8.62 22.42 -3.06
N TRP A 234 7.40 22.84 -2.71
CA TRP A 234 6.40 21.97 -2.09
C TRP A 234 6.09 20.73 -2.95
N GLY A 235 6.04 20.91 -4.28
CA GLY A 235 5.79 19.81 -5.21
C GLY A 235 6.85 18.71 -5.11
N ALA A 236 8.12 19.08 -4.91
CA ALA A 236 9.21 18.11 -4.75
C ALA A 236 9.02 17.22 -3.51
N PHE A 237 8.50 17.77 -2.41
CA PHE A 237 8.13 16.99 -1.24
C PHE A 237 6.96 16.05 -1.53
N GLU A 238 5.86 16.55 -2.11
CA GLU A 238 4.67 15.71 -2.40
C GLU A 238 4.99 14.53 -3.33
N LEU A 239 5.82 14.77 -4.34
CA LEU A 239 6.24 13.75 -5.28
C LEU A 239 7.12 12.67 -4.62
N ASN A 240 7.87 13.00 -3.57
CA ASN A 240 8.92 12.12 -3.03
C ASN A 240 8.76 11.76 -1.55
N SER A 241 7.65 12.13 -0.90
CA SER A 241 7.55 12.09 0.55
C SER A 241 7.78 10.68 1.12
N GLY A 242 7.30 9.61 0.46
CA GLY A 242 7.51 8.23 0.91
C GLY A 242 9.00 7.87 1.03
N ARG A 243 9.80 8.24 0.02
CA ARG A 243 11.26 8.05 0.04
C ARG A 243 11.92 8.96 1.08
N ILE A 244 11.59 10.25 1.05
CA ILE A 244 12.19 11.26 1.93
C ILE A 244 11.93 10.95 3.41
N LEU A 245 10.73 10.50 3.75
CA LEU A 245 10.35 10.11 5.12
C LEU A 245 11.06 8.84 5.56
N SER A 246 11.23 7.88 4.64
CA SER A 246 12.02 6.68 4.89
C SER A 246 13.49 7.02 5.17
N ASP A 247 14.09 7.85 4.30
CA ASP A 247 15.47 8.32 4.46
C ASP A 247 15.62 9.09 5.78
N ALA A 248 14.73 10.05 6.06
CA ALA A 248 14.77 10.85 7.28
C ALA A 248 14.65 10.03 8.56
N LYS A 249 13.78 9.00 8.60
CA LYS A 249 13.66 8.08 9.75
C LYS A 249 14.99 7.36 10.04
N GLY A 250 15.79 7.03 9.03
CA GLY A 250 17.11 6.43 9.21
C GLY A 250 18.12 7.32 9.93
N PHE A 251 17.88 8.64 9.97
CA PHE A 251 18.75 9.64 10.57
C PHE A 251 18.23 10.21 11.91
N VAL A 252 17.02 9.85 12.35
CA VAL A 252 16.38 10.32 13.61
C VAL A 252 16.68 9.35 14.74
#